data_AF-A0A6N8HXP2-F1
#
_entry.id   AF-A0A6N8HXP2-F1
#
_cell.length_a   1.000
_cell.length_b   1.000
_cell.length_c   1.000
_cell.angle_alpha   90.00
_cell.angle_beta   90.00
_cell.angle_gamma   90.00
#
_symmetry.space_group_name_H-M   'P 1'
#
loop_
_entity.id
_entity.type
_entity.pdbx_description
1 polymer ?
#
loop_
_entity_poly.entity_id
_entity_poly.type
_entity_poly.pdbx_seq_one_letter_code
_entity_poly.pdbx_strand_id
1 'polypeptide(L)' 'MRVYDLRHRFASAALHRWLDEGKDLYSRLPYLRTYMGHKELAATAYYIHLLPENLVKFAGIDWDALGRMIPEVELWDE' A
#
# COMPACT_ATOMS: atom_id res chain seq x y z
N MET A 1 -2.07 -12.28 20.47
CA MET A 1 -2.28 -11.45 19.27
C MET A 1 -1.45 -10.20 19.44
N ARG A 2 -0.41 -9.98 18.62
CA ARG A 2 0.39 -8.75 18.70
C ARG A 2 -0.35 -7.65 17.95
N VAL A 3 -0.20 -6.40 18.39
CA VAL A 3 -0.81 -5.22 17.72
C VAL A 3 -0.43 -5.15 16.24
N TYR A 4 0.77 -5.63 15.89
CA TYR A 4 1.25 -5.74 14.52
C TYR A 4 0.34 -6.62 13.63
N ASP A 5 -0.22 -7.70 14.20
CA ASP A 5 -1.08 -8.64 13.47
C ASP A 5 -2.40 -7.97 13.06
N LEU A 6 -2.93 -7.05 13.87
CA LEU A 6 -4.15 -6.31 13.54
C LEU A 6 -3.91 -5.32 12.39
N ARG A 7 -2.80 -4.58 12.45
CA ARG A 7 -2.39 -3.66 11.38
C ARG A 7 -2.19 -4.40 10.07
N HIS A 8 -1.56 -5.58 10.12
CA HIS A 8 -1.36 -6.43 8.97
C HIS A 8 -2.68 -6.95 8.39
N ARG A 9 -3.55 -7.53 9.23
CA ARG A 9 -4.86 -8.04 8.78
C ARG A 9 -5.74 -6.94 8.19
N PHE A 10 -5.71 -5.74 8.75
CA PHE A 10 -6.42 -4.59 8.20
C PHE A 10 -5.92 -4.23 6.79
N ALA A 11 -4.60 -4.13 6.61
CA ALA A 11 -4.01 -3.81 5.31
C ALA A 11 -4.34 -4.86 4.25
N SER A 12 -4.17 -6.15 4.57
CA SER A 12 -4.51 -7.24 3.65
C SER A 12 -6.00 -7.23 3.28
N ALA A 13 -6.90 -7.05 4.26
CA ALA A 13 -8.34 -7.00 4.00
C ALA A 13 -8.75 -5.79 3.13
N ALA A 14 -8.15 -4.62 3.35
CA ALA A 14 -8.42 -3.43 2.56
C ALA A 14 -7.95 -3.60 1.10
N LEU A 15 -6.74 -4.13 0.90
CA LEU A 15 -6.20 -4.41 -0.43
C LEU A 15 -7.06 -5.43 -1.17
N HIS A 16 -7.39 -6.57 -0.54
CA HIS A 16 -8.27 -7.59 -1.14
C HIS A 16 -9.62 -7.01 -1.55
N ARG A 17 -10.25 -6.22 -0.68
CA ARG A 17 -11.54 -5.59 -1.00
C ARG A 17 -11.45 -4.65 -2.20
N TRP A 18 -10.39 -3.82 -2.29
CA TRP A 18 -10.24 -2.90 -3.42
C TRP A 18 -9.98 -3.64 -4.74
N LEU A 19 -9.28 -4.77 -4.66
CA LEU A 19 -9.05 -5.64 -5.81
C LEU A 19 -10.35 -6.30 -6.28
N ASP A 20 -11.16 -6.82 -5.37
CA ASP A 20 -12.48 -7.38 -5.70
C ASP A 20 -13.43 -6.32 -6.29
N GLU A 21 -13.31 -5.07 -5.83
CA GLU A 21 -14.07 -3.92 -6.36
C GLU A 21 -13.48 -3.38 -7.68
N GLY A 22 -12.39 -3.94 -8.21
CA GLY A 22 -11.73 -3.48 -9.44
C GLY A 22 -11.13 -2.08 -9.33
N LYS A 23 -10.85 -1.63 -8.10
CA LYS A 23 -10.29 -0.29 -7.84
C LYS A 23 -8.80 -0.28 -8.09
N ASP A 24 -8.35 0.85 -8.62
CA ASP A 24 -6.93 1.11 -8.80
C ASP A 24 -6.20 1.21 -7.44
N LEU A 25 -5.32 0.26 -7.16
CA LEU A 25 -4.56 0.21 -5.92
C LEU A 25 -3.60 1.39 -5.76
N TYR A 26 -3.09 1.96 -6.86
CA TYR A 26 -2.20 3.11 -6.82
C TYR A 26 -2.89 4.34 -6.22
N SER A 27 -4.13 4.62 -6.67
CA SER A 27 -4.94 5.69 -6.09
C SER A 27 -5.29 5.46 -4.62
N ARG A 28 -5.32 4.21 -4.15
CA ARG A 28 -5.78 3.82 -2.80
C ARG A 28 -4.68 3.69 -1.77
N LEU A 29 -3.45 3.40 -2.21
CA LEU A 29 -2.25 3.31 -1.37
C LEU A 29 -2.02 4.53 -0.47
N PRO A 30 -2.17 5.79 -0.92
CA PRO A 30 -2.05 6.96 -0.06
C PRO A 30 -3.09 7.00 1.05
N TYR A 31 -4.31 6.54 0.78
CA TYR A 31 -5.34 6.44 1.80
C TYR A 31 -4.96 5.40 2.84
N LEU A 32 -4.48 4.23 2.40
CA LEU A 32 -4.03 3.17 3.30
C LEU A 32 -2.87 3.65 4.17
N ARG A 33 -1.90 4.37 3.59
CA ARG A 33 -0.78 5.00 4.32
C ARG A 33 -1.30 5.89 5.45
N THR A 34 -2.23 6.79 5.15
CA THR A 34 -2.82 7.70 6.14
C THR A 34 -3.57 6.93 7.24
N TYR A 35 -4.38 5.94 6.87
CA TYR A 35 -5.10 5.09 7.84
C TYR A 35 -4.16 4.31 8.76
N MET A 36 -3.01 3.89 8.26
CA MET A 36 -2.02 3.14 9.04
C MET A 36 -1.07 4.05 9.81
N GLY A 37 -1.05 5.36 9.53
CA GLY A 37 -0.13 6.32 10.13
C GLY A 37 1.31 6.13 9.65
N HIS A 38 1.51 5.66 8.42
CA HIS A 38 2.84 5.44 7.86
C HIS A 38 3.44 6.74 7.33
N LYS A 39 4.70 7.02 7.71
CA LYS A 39 5.46 8.16 7.19
C LYS A 39 5.79 7.96 5.71
N GLU A 40 6.33 6.82 5.35
CA GLU A 40 6.71 6.51 3.96
C GLU A 40 5.64 5.69 3.24
N LEU A 41 5.49 5.93 1.93
CA LEU A 41 4.63 5.12 1.09
C LEU A 41 5.18 3.70 0.96
N ALA A 42 6.51 3.56 0.88
CA ALA A 42 7.21 2.28 0.83
C ALA A 42 6.82 1.32 1.98
N ALA A 43 6.65 1.87 3.19
CA ALA A 43 6.21 1.09 4.36
C ALA A 43 4.79 0.52 4.19
N THR A 44 3.95 1.18 3.38
CA THR A 44 2.59 0.72 3.04
C THR A 44 2.60 -0.20 1.82
N ALA A 45 3.46 0.09 0.84
CA ALA A 45 3.64 -0.72 -0.37
C ALA A 45 4.12 -2.15 -0.04
N TYR A 46 4.81 -2.34 1.10
CA TYR A 46 5.14 -3.66 1.64
C TYR A 46 3.95 -4.64 1.64
N TYR A 47 2.74 -4.15 1.93
CA TYR A 47 1.57 -5.03 2.00
C TYR A 47 1.09 -5.54 0.64
N ILE A 48 1.49 -4.90 -0.45
CA ILE A 48 1.18 -5.37 -1.81
C ILE A 48 2.02 -6.60 -2.16
N HIS A 49 3.25 -6.74 -1.63
CA HIS A 49 4.04 -7.96 -1.82
C HIS A 49 3.46 -9.19 -1.13
N LEU A 50 2.52 -9.01 -0.20
CA LEU A 50 1.79 -10.11 0.43
C LEU A 50 0.61 -10.58 -0.43
N LEU A 51 0.23 -9.81 -1.45
CA LEU A 51 -0.79 -10.24 -2.40
C LEU A 51 -0.20 -11.33 -3.30
N PRO A 52 -1.00 -12.34 -3.66
CA PRO A 52 -0.52 -13.39 -4.56
C PRO A 52 -0.13 -12.78 -5.91
N GLU A 53 0.96 -13.28 -6.51
CA GLU A 53 1.61 -12.66 -7.69
C GLU A 53 0.67 -12.50 -8.90
N ASN A 54 -0.33 -13.37 -9.01
CA ASN A 54 -1.37 -13.27 -10.03
C ASN A 54 -2.15 -11.95 -9.91
N LEU A 55 -2.50 -11.53 -8.69
CA LEU A 55 -3.25 -10.30 -8.43
C LEU A 55 -2.43 -9.06 -8.74
N VAL A 56 -1.13 -9.07 -8.42
CA VAL A 56 -0.20 -7.97 -8.73
C VAL A 56 -0.10 -7.77 -10.25
N LYS A 57 -0.06 -8.87 -11.02
CA LYS A 57 -0.07 -8.84 -12.49
C LYS A 57 -1.41 -8.33 -13.05
N PHE A 58 -2.55 -8.75 -12.49
CA PHE A 58 -3.87 -8.27 -12.92
C PHE A 58 -4.11 -6.79 -12.60
N ALA A 59 -3.53 -6.28 -11.52
CA ALA A 59 -3.66 -4.88 -11.10
C ALA A 59 -2.69 -3.92 -11.83
N GLY A 60 -1.81 -4.41 -12.71
CA GLY A 60 -0.90 -3.56 -13.49
C GLY A 60 0.10 -2.79 -12.63
N ILE A 61 0.57 -3.39 -11.52
CA ILE A 61 1.44 -2.72 -10.56
C ILE A 61 2.90 -2.69 -11.05
N ASP A 62 3.26 -1.62 -11.74
CA ASP A 62 4.59 -1.05 -11.91
C ASP A 62 5.09 -0.40 -10.60
N TRP A 63 5.93 -1.16 -9.90
CA TRP A 63 6.59 -0.76 -8.67
C TRP A 63 7.53 0.43 -8.83
N ASP A 64 8.14 0.57 -10.01
CA ASP A 64 9.05 1.67 -10.32
C ASP A 64 8.28 2.98 -10.50
N ALA A 65 7.11 2.92 -11.14
CA ALA A 65 6.19 4.05 -11.23
C ALA A 65 5.61 4.44 -9.86
N LEU A 66 5.28 3.45 -9.02
CA LEU A 66 4.74 3.68 -7.67
C LEU A 66 5.70 4.53 -6.80
N GLY A 67 7.00 4.21 -6.83
CA GLY A 67 8.02 4.95 -6.09
C GLY A 67 8.29 6.36 -6.62
N ARG A 68 7.97 6.63 -7.91
CA ARG A 68 8.24 7.93 -8.55
C ARG A 68 7.04 8.88 -8.55
N MET A 69 5.80 8.36 -8.49
CA MET A 69 4.57 9.16 -8.62
C MET A 69 4.29 10.08 -7.42
N ILE A 70 4.77 9.73 -6.23
CA ILE A 70 4.58 10.54 -5.02
C ILE A 70 5.97 10.94 -4.56
N PRO A 71 6.39 12.21 -4.73
CA PRO A 71 7.63 12.66 -4.13
C PRO A 71 7.52 12.44 -2.63
N GLU A 72 8.37 11.55 -2.09
CA GLU A 72 8.55 11.45 -0.65
C GLU A 72 9.05 12.82 -0.20
N VAL A 73 8.25 13.50 0.63
CA VAL A 73 8.62 14.80 1.16
C VAL A 73 9.72 14.52 2.16
N GLU A 74 10.96 14.85 1.82
CA GLU A 74 12.02 14.96 2.81
C GLU A 74 11.49 15.91 3.88
N LEU A 75 11.31 15.38 5.09
CA LEU A 75 11.00 16.21 6.23
C LEU A 75 12.19 17.15 6.36
N TRP A 76 11.92 18.45 6.23
CA TRP A 76 12.92 19.47 6.48
C TRP A 76 13.59 19.16 7.82
N ASP A 77 14.88 18.82 7.80
CA ASP A 77 15.68 18.74 9.00
C ASP A 77 15.79 20.18 9.55
N GLU A 78 15.16 20.43 10.70
CA GLU A 78 15.36 21.64 11.50
C GLU A 78 16.78 21.71 12.08
#